data_AF-A0A379V154-F1
#
_entry.id   AF-A0A379V154-F1
#
_cell.length_a   1.000
_cell.length_b   1.000
_cell.length_c   1.000
_cell.angle_alpha   90.00
_cell.angle_beta   90.00
_cell.angle_gamma   90.00
#
_symmetry.space_group_name_H-M   'P 1'
#
loop_
_entity.id
_entity.type
_entity.pdbx_description
1 polymer ?
#
loop_
_entity_poly.entity_id
_entity_poly.type
_entity_poly.pdbx_seq_one_letter_code
_entity_poly.pdbx_strand_id
1 'polypeptide(L)'
;MNTLTATSVVLPAPRPAINQGIDINNEMVLNHTAIYENCLAQVTQENTVENALMLLDPYGTAPLSAYAGVWSLEPAEIIVTVQDAAKTAMPVEHLYTLTAGANLLPVLGLVADTENRIVFSQADTPLAVYTLITQPLPPVDSAEVVLGFPIINVTQPATDADKMAPGFYFITHFDRYNYALDQNGLVRWYVTQDYPSYNFVRIDNGHFLTTSEAKNTYLDMYEFDMMGRLHTFYNLDNQFHHSIWPWDSNTIVAPSEYTSGRPDDLKTNEDGVSVVDLTTGLETAYYDMAKVLDTTRVSRPSGTAPGEDPTVKDWLHINQSYVNETNQLLIASGRHQSAVFWRRSANASATLYFVNA
;
A
#
# COMPACT_ATOMS: atom_id res chain seq x y z
N MET A 1 -42.18 -7.45 -14.33
CA MET A 1 -41.46 -6.24 -14.79
C MET A 1 -41.47 -5.26 -13.63
N ASN A 2 -40.39 -5.19 -12.85
CA ASN A 2 -40.24 -4.15 -11.84
C ASN A 2 -39.90 -2.86 -12.58
N THR A 3 -40.83 -1.91 -12.58
CA THR A 3 -40.58 -0.53 -13.01
C THR A 3 -39.59 0.09 -12.02
N LEU A 4 -38.31 0.13 -12.40
CA LEU A 4 -37.28 0.85 -11.67
C LEU A 4 -37.53 2.35 -11.87
N THR A 5 -38.09 3.00 -10.85
CA THR A 5 -38.19 4.45 -10.79
C THR A 5 -36.80 5.04 -10.54
N ALA A 6 -36.26 5.75 -11.52
CA ALA A 6 -35.02 6.52 -11.34
C ALA A 6 -35.32 7.76 -10.50
N THR A 7 -34.93 7.75 -9.23
CA THR A 7 -34.91 8.93 -8.37
C THR A 7 -33.59 9.66 -8.54
N SER A 8 -33.63 10.92 -8.97
CA SER A 8 -32.45 11.78 -8.99
C SER A 8 -32.11 12.22 -7.56
N VAL A 9 -31.13 11.56 -6.95
CA VAL A 9 -30.58 11.96 -5.64
C VAL A 9 -29.46 12.97 -5.87
N VAL A 10 -29.60 14.16 -5.28
CA VAL A 10 -28.50 15.14 -5.18
C VAL A 10 -27.56 14.62 -4.09
N LEU A 11 -26.33 14.30 -4.48
CA LEU A 11 -25.31 13.92 -3.50
C LEU A 11 -24.84 15.16 -2.74
N PRO A 12 -24.42 14.99 -1.47
CA PRO A 12 -23.71 16.06 -0.80
C PRO A 12 -22.46 16.40 -1.62
N ALA A 13 -22.13 17.70 -1.69
CA ALA A 13 -20.79 18.09 -2.09
C ALA A 13 -19.79 17.53 -1.07
N PRO A 14 -18.53 17.28 -1.47
CA PRO A 14 -17.45 17.10 -0.51
C PRO A 14 -17.54 18.17 0.56
N ARG A 15 -17.32 17.77 1.80
CA ARG A 15 -17.22 18.77 2.87
C ARG A 15 -15.96 19.60 2.62
N PRO A 16 -15.96 20.89 2.97
CA PRO A 16 -14.71 21.65 3.00
C PRO A 16 -13.68 20.92 3.87
N ALA A 17 -12.46 20.76 3.36
CA ALA A 17 -11.37 20.16 4.11
C ALA A 17 -11.12 20.98 5.39
N ILE A 18 -11.01 20.27 6.51
CA ILE A 18 -10.67 20.84 7.82
C ILE A 18 -9.15 20.75 8.01
N ASN A 19 -8.62 19.53 7.97
CA ASN A 19 -7.20 19.23 8.15
C ASN A 19 -6.60 18.42 6.99
N GLN A 20 -7.46 17.91 6.09
CA GLN A 20 -7.02 17.05 5.01
C GLN A 20 -6.08 17.74 4.01
N GLY A 21 -5.04 17.02 3.59
CA GLY A 21 -4.04 17.47 2.63
C GLY A 21 -2.69 16.77 2.84
N ILE A 22 -1.69 17.15 2.04
CA ILE A 22 -0.31 16.67 2.23
C ILE A 22 0.35 17.42 3.38
N ASP A 23 0.92 16.68 4.34
CA ASP A 23 1.78 17.26 5.38
C ASP A 23 3.22 17.41 4.86
N ILE A 24 3.52 18.59 4.35
CA ILE A 24 4.86 18.94 3.84
C ILE A 24 5.92 19.08 4.94
N ASN A 25 5.52 19.13 6.21
CA ASN A 25 6.43 19.27 7.35
C ASN A 25 6.60 17.96 8.13
N ASN A 26 6.08 16.84 7.61
CA ASN A 26 6.19 15.55 8.27
C ASN A 26 7.66 15.16 8.52
N GLU A 27 8.02 14.92 9.78
CA GLU A 27 9.42 14.69 10.18
C GLU A 27 10.03 13.47 9.49
N MET A 28 9.27 12.39 9.30
CA MET A 28 9.75 11.18 8.65
C MET A 28 10.00 11.40 7.16
N VAL A 29 9.10 12.10 6.46
CA VAL A 29 9.30 12.49 5.04
C VAL A 29 10.56 13.33 4.88
N LEU A 30 10.73 14.36 5.72
CA LEU A 30 11.90 15.24 5.68
C LEU A 30 13.20 14.48 5.96
N ASN A 31 13.19 13.61 6.98
CA ASN A 31 14.34 12.78 7.31
C ASN A 31 14.70 11.79 6.19
N HIS A 32 13.72 11.06 5.65
CA HIS A 32 13.96 10.10 4.56
C HIS A 32 14.41 10.80 3.27
N THR A 33 13.91 12.01 3.00
CA THR A 33 14.42 12.83 1.88
C THR A 33 15.88 13.22 2.09
N ALA A 34 16.25 13.70 3.28
CA ALA A 34 17.63 14.06 3.60
C ALA A 34 18.58 12.86 3.53
N ILE A 35 18.15 11.67 4.00
CA ILE A 35 18.91 10.42 3.87
C ILE A 35 19.14 10.08 2.40
N TYR A 36 18.10 10.11 1.56
CA TYR A 36 18.23 9.83 0.13
C TYR A 36 19.23 10.80 -0.55
N GLU A 37 19.08 12.10 -0.30
CA GLU A 37 19.99 13.12 -0.87
C GLU A 37 21.43 12.91 -0.40
N ASN A 38 21.63 12.56 0.87
CA ASN A 38 22.95 12.25 1.41
C ASN A 38 23.56 11.00 0.77
N CYS A 39 22.80 9.91 0.64
CA CYS A 39 23.24 8.70 -0.06
C CYS A 39 23.64 9.02 -1.51
N LEU A 40 22.84 9.81 -2.22
CA LEU A 40 23.12 10.16 -3.61
C LEU A 40 24.36 11.05 -3.73
N ALA A 41 24.54 12.02 -2.82
CA ALA A 41 25.70 12.92 -2.81
C ALA A 41 27.03 12.22 -2.48
N GLN A 42 26.98 11.07 -1.79
CA GLN A 42 28.17 10.24 -1.55
C GLN A 42 28.65 9.50 -2.80
N VAL A 43 27.81 9.37 -3.84
CA VAL A 43 28.19 8.69 -5.09
C VAL A 43 29.04 9.63 -5.94
N THR A 44 30.32 9.29 -6.05
CA THR A 44 31.32 10.04 -6.82
C THR A 44 31.82 9.23 -8.01
N GLN A 45 32.63 9.83 -8.88
CA GLN A 45 33.25 9.16 -10.02
C GLN A 45 34.10 7.93 -9.66
N GLU A 46 34.54 7.80 -8.40
CA GLU A 46 35.26 6.62 -7.92
C GLU A 46 34.35 5.40 -7.72
N ASN A 47 33.04 5.60 -7.62
CA ASN A 47 32.06 4.55 -7.37
C ASN A 47 31.60 3.90 -8.68
N THR A 48 32.50 3.23 -9.40
CA THR A 48 32.11 2.41 -10.57
C THR A 48 31.30 1.19 -10.16
N VAL A 49 30.80 0.40 -11.11
CA VAL A 49 30.12 -0.88 -10.81
C VAL A 49 31.00 -1.83 -9.99
N GLU A 50 32.31 -1.83 -10.20
CA GLU A 50 33.31 -2.63 -9.47
C GLU A 50 33.72 -2.02 -8.12
N ASN A 51 33.34 -0.77 -7.87
CA ASN A 51 33.59 -0.07 -6.61
C ASN A 51 32.33 0.63 -6.08
N ALA A 52 31.18 -0.04 -6.21
CA ALA A 52 29.88 0.48 -5.81
C ALA A 52 29.81 0.74 -4.30
N LEU A 53 29.12 1.82 -3.92
CA LEU A 53 28.83 2.15 -2.53
C LEU A 53 27.60 1.37 -2.07
N MET A 54 27.78 0.32 -1.25
CA MET A 54 26.67 -0.50 -0.75
C MET A 54 26.14 0.03 0.58
N LEU A 55 24.85 0.38 0.63
CA LEU A 55 24.19 1.03 1.77
C LEU A 55 23.00 0.16 2.21
N LEU A 56 23.20 -0.70 3.20
CA LEU A 56 22.16 -1.58 3.74
C LEU A 56 21.18 -0.81 4.62
N ASP A 57 19.88 -1.02 4.41
CA ASP A 57 18.77 -0.45 5.19
C ASP A 57 18.94 1.04 5.54
N PRO A 58 19.09 1.91 4.51
CA PRO A 58 19.51 3.30 4.72
C PRO A 58 18.54 4.12 5.59
N TYR A 59 17.25 3.73 5.61
CA TYR A 59 16.21 4.41 6.39
C TYR A 59 15.93 3.73 7.73
N GLY A 60 16.46 2.52 7.97
CA GLY A 60 16.15 1.73 9.17
C GLY A 60 14.74 1.12 9.16
N THR A 61 14.05 1.17 8.03
CA THR A 61 12.63 0.83 7.91
C THR A 61 12.35 -0.33 6.97
N ALA A 62 13.31 -0.73 6.11
CA ALA A 62 13.17 -1.88 5.21
C ALA A 62 14.44 -2.76 5.25
N PRO A 63 14.63 -3.57 6.31
CA PRO A 63 15.92 -4.19 6.63
C PRO A 63 16.45 -5.21 5.61
N LEU A 64 15.60 -5.68 4.69
CA LEU A 64 15.97 -6.60 3.60
C LEU A 64 16.15 -5.87 2.25
N SER A 65 16.58 -4.61 2.32
CA SER A 65 16.90 -3.77 1.16
C SER A 65 18.23 -3.05 1.34
N ALA A 66 18.87 -2.70 0.24
CA ALA A 66 20.05 -1.83 0.23
C ALA A 66 20.04 -0.91 -1.00
N TYR A 67 20.78 0.19 -0.98
CA TYR A 67 21.18 0.87 -2.22
C TYR A 67 22.55 0.41 -2.65
N ALA A 68 22.75 0.33 -3.97
CA ALA A 68 24.06 0.37 -4.58
C ALA A 68 24.25 1.71 -5.29
N GLY A 69 25.14 2.53 -4.75
CA GLY A 69 25.55 3.81 -5.32
C GLY A 69 26.60 3.60 -6.41
N VAL A 70 26.24 3.93 -7.66
CA VAL A 70 27.08 3.76 -8.85
C VAL A 70 27.12 5.04 -9.66
N TRP A 71 28.33 5.50 -9.99
CA TRP A 71 28.55 6.56 -10.97
C TRP A 71 28.73 5.97 -12.35
N SER A 72 28.00 6.50 -13.34
CA SER A 72 28.18 6.16 -14.74
C SER A 72 28.65 7.36 -15.56
N LEU A 73 29.55 7.13 -16.52
CA LEU A 73 29.95 8.17 -17.48
C LEU A 73 28.91 8.35 -18.59
N GLU A 74 28.24 7.27 -18.98
CA GLU A 74 27.26 7.22 -20.06
C GLU A 74 26.07 6.32 -19.64
N PRO A 75 24.92 6.41 -20.32
CA PRO A 75 23.83 5.46 -20.08
C PRO A 75 24.27 4.01 -20.32
N ALA A 76 23.92 3.11 -19.42
CA ALA A 76 24.26 1.69 -19.49
C ALA A 76 23.18 0.84 -18.83
N GLU A 77 23.00 -0.39 -19.30
CA GLU A 77 22.13 -1.37 -18.65
C GLU A 77 22.95 -2.28 -17.73
N ILE A 78 22.47 -2.46 -16.50
CA ILE A 78 23.08 -3.31 -15.49
C ILE A 78 22.01 -4.24 -14.94
N ILE A 79 22.34 -5.53 -14.84
CA ILE A 79 21.54 -6.53 -14.15
C ILE A 79 22.14 -6.71 -12.76
N VAL A 80 21.29 -6.62 -11.73
CA VAL A 80 21.65 -6.87 -10.34
C VAL A 80 20.93 -8.13 -9.87
N THR A 81 21.68 -9.19 -9.63
CA THR A 81 21.16 -10.48 -9.12
C THR A 81 21.44 -10.61 -7.63
N VAL A 82 20.39 -10.83 -6.83
CA VAL A 82 20.46 -11.01 -5.38
C VAL A 82 20.18 -12.47 -5.03
N GLN A 83 21.11 -13.12 -4.34
CA GLN A 83 20.95 -14.50 -3.84
C GLN A 83 21.72 -14.70 -2.54
N ASP A 84 21.20 -15.47 -1.59
CA ASP A 84 21.96 -15.85 -0.41
C ASP A 84 23.13 -16.79 -0.78
N ALA A 85 24.23 -16.72 -0.03
CA ALA A 85 25.44 -17.49 -0.30
C ALA A 85 25.19 -19.01 -0.27
N ALA A 86 24.27 -19.46 0.57
CA ALA A 86 23.84 -20.85 0.69
C ALA A 86 22.88 -21.31 -0.42
N LYS A 87 22.40 -20.37 -1.27
CA LYS A 87 21.45 -20.62 -2.37
C LYS A 87 20.17 -21.31 -1.89
N THR A 88 19.70 -20.92 -0.72
CA THR A 88 18.46 -21.41 -0.13
C THR A 88 17.24 -20.76 -0.77
N ALA A 89 17.39 -19.52 -1.26
CA ALA A 89 16.34 -18.78 -1.94
C ALA A 89 16.59 -18.69 -3.45
N MET A 90 15.51 -18.49 -4.21
CA MET A 90 15.64 -18.18 -5.63
C MET A 90 16.29 -16.81 -5.83
N PRO A 91 17.16 -16.68 -6.86
CA PRO A 91 17.76 -15.41 -7.19
C PRO A 91 16.68 -14.40 -7.62
N VAL A 92 16.90 -13.14 -7.28
CA VAL A 92 16.07 -12.01 -7.71
C VAL A 92 16.89 -11.16 -8.64
N GLU A 93 16.39 -10.90 -9.83
CA GLU A 93 17.08 -10.11 -10.84
C GLU A 93 16.35 -8.78 -11.03
N HIS A 94 17.13 -7.70 -10.99
CA HIS A 94 16.67 -6.35 -11.28
C HIS A 94 17.43 -5.82 -12.48
N LEU A 95 16.72 -5.32 -13.49
CA LEU A 95 17.32 -4.63 -14.62
C LEU A 95 17.23 -3.11 -14.39
N TYR A 96 18.39 -2.45 -14.44
CA TYR A 96 18.50 -1.01 -14.28
C TYR A 96 19.10 -0.36 -15.51
N THR A 97 18.57 0.80 -15.88
CA THR A 97 19.21 1.72 -16.81
C THR A 97 19.90 2.82 -16.02
N LEU A 98 21.23 2.81 -16.02
CA LEU A 98 22.04 3.87 -15.45
C LEU A 98 21.89 5.14 -16.29
N THR A 99 21.94 6.27 -15.60
CA THR A 99 22.07 7.59 -16.21
C THR A 99 23.49 8.13 -15.99
N ALA A 100 23.94 9.03 -16.85
CA ALA A 100 25.24 9.70 -16.64
C ALA A 100 25.21 10.49 -15.32
N GLY A 101 26.22 10.28 -14.48
CA GLY A 101 26.29 10.80 -13.12
C GLY A 101 26.01 9.74 -12.05
N ALA A 102 25.55 10.20 -10.89
CA ALA A 102 25.25 9.36 -9.73
C ALA A 102 23.91 8.62 -9.88
N ASN A 103 23.90 7.32 -9.55
CA ASN A 103 22.71 6.48 -9.53
C ASN A 103 22.64 5.75 -8.19
N LEU A 104 21.44 5.66 -7.60
CA LEU A 104 21.16 4.79 -6.47
C LEU A 104 20.26 3.66 -6.96
N LEU A 105 20.81 2.45 -7.04
CA LEU A 105 20.09 1.26 -7.51
C LEU A 105 19.52 0.52 -6.30
N PRO A 106 18.19 0.32 -6.22
CA PRO A 106 17.60 -0.56 -5.21
C PRO A 106 18.14 -1.99 -5.32
N VAL A 107 18.57 -2.55 -4.20
CA VAL A 107 18.94 -3.95 -4.06
C VAL A 107 17.88 -4.58 -3.17
N LEU A 108 16.89 -5.20 -3.81
CA LEU A 108 15.70 -5.74 -3.15
C LEU A 108 15.72 -7.27 -3.18
N GLY A 109 15.08 -7.90 -2.20
CA GLY A 109 14.98 -9.36 -2.12
C GLY A 109 16.08 -10.03 -1.29
N LEU A 110 16.74 -9.30 -0.39
CA LEU A 110 17.71 -9.90 0.53
C LEU A 110 17.00 -10.93 1.44
N VAL A 111 17.73 -11.94 1.86
CA VAL A 111 17.29 -12.98 2.79
C VAL A 111 17.82 -12.62 4.18
N ALA A 112 16.99 -12.75 5.21
CA ALA A 112 17.35 -12.44 6.60
C ALA A 112 18.38 -13.42 7.19
N ASP A 113 19.09 -12.98 8.24
CA ASP A 113 20.05 -13.77 9.03
C ASP A 113 21.10 -14.53 8.20
N THR A 114 21.53 -13.95 7.08
CA THR A 114 22.49 -14.63 6.21
C THR A 114 23.36 -13.68 5.42
N GLU A 115 24.38 -14.27 4.81
CA GLU A 115 25.22 -13.62 3.82
C GLU A 115 24.49 -13.60 2.47
N ASN A 116 24.17 -12.41 1.99
CA ASN A 116 23.60 -12.18 0.68
C ASN A 116 24.72 -11.81 -0.30
N ARG A 117 24.70 -12.43 -1.49
CA ARG A 117 25.59 -12.14 -2.62
C ARG A 117 24.82 -11.35 -3.67
N ILE A 118 25.39 -10.21 -4.05
CA ILE A 118 24.83 -9.28 -5.03
C ILE A 118 25.77 -9.26 -6.21
N VAL A 119 25.33 -9.80 -7.35
CA VAL A 119 26.12 -9.87 -8.58
C VAL A 119 25.66 -8.78 -9.52
N PHE A 120 26.60 -7.95 -9.96
CA PHE A 120 26.39 -6.98 -11.01
C PHE A 120 26.88 -7.57 -12.31
N SER A 121 26.05 -7.58 -13.35
CA SER A 121 26.45 -8.00 -14.69
C SER A 121 25.97 -7.01 -15.75
N GLN A 122 26.66 -7.02 -16.87
CA GLN A 122 26.20 -6.39 -18.10
C GLN A 122 25.99 -7.49 -19.13
N ALA A 123 24.75 -7.66 -19.57
CA ALA A 123 24.29 -8.89 -20.21
C ALA A 123 24.71 -10.12 -19.36
N ASP A 124 25.29 -11.14 -19.98
CA ASP A 124 25.71 -12.38 -19.31
C ASP A 124 27.12 -12.32 -18.70
N THR A 125 27.76 -11.15 -18.68
CA THR A 125 29.14 -10.99 -18.16
C THR A 125 29.12 -10.39 -16.76
N PRO A 126 29.53 -11.13 -15.71
CA PRO A 126 29.68 -10.59 -14.36
C PRO A 126 30.77 -9.51 -14.32
N LEU A 127 30.45 -8.37 -13.73
CA LEU A 127 31.36 -7.24 -13.52
C LEU A 127 31.88 -7.20 -12.08
N ALA A 128 30.98 -7.35 -11.11
CA ALA A 128 31.30 -7.22 -9.70
C ALA A 128 30.43 -8.12 -8.82
N VAL A 129 30.93 -8.45 -7.64
CA VAL A 129 30.18 -9.20 -6.62
C VAL A 129 30.37 -8.54 -5.26
N TYR A 130 29.27 -8.24 -4.59
CA TYR A 130 29.25 -7.71 -3.23
C TYR A 130 28.59 -8.69 -2.28
N THR A 131 28.95 -8.55 -1.01
CA THR A 131 28.39 -9.33 0.09
C THR A 131 27.76 -8.39 1.11
N LEU A 132 26.52 -8.66 1.49
CA LEU A 132 25.81 -7.96 2.57
C LEU A 132 25.29 -8.97 3.60
N ILE A 133 25.48 -8.66 4.89
CA ILE A 133 24.98 -9.49 5.98
C ILE A 133 23.78 -8.79 6.60
N THR A 134 22.62 -9.43 6.56
CA THR A 134 21.37 -8.93 7.16
C THR A 134 21.16 -9.48 8.56
N GLN A 135 20.40 -8.77 9.38
CA GLN A 135 19.97 -9.25 10.69
C GLN A 135 18.85 -10.30 10.60
N PRO A 136 18.58 -11.05 11.69
CA PRO A 136 17.40 -11.89 11.79
C PRO A 136 16.09 -11.12 11.62
N LEU A 137 15.03 -11.84 11.23
CA LEU A 137 13.68 -11.30 11.26
C LEU A 137 13.28 -10.90 12.69
N PRO A 138 12.34 -9.95 12.84
CA PRO A 138 11.84 -9.56 14.15
C PRO A 138 11.25 -10.75 14.94
N PRO A 139 11.22 -10.69 16.29
CA PRO A 139 10.59 -11.72 17.10
C PRO A 139 9.13 -11.97 16.69
N VAL A 140 8.74 -13.25 16.70
CA VAL A 140 7.36 -13.67 16.44
C VAL A 140 6.48 -13.49 17.67
N ASP A 141 5.15 -13.57 17.48
CA ASP A 141 4.19 -13.56 18.58
C ASP A 141 4.55 -14.59 19.67
N SER A 142 4.48 -14.16 20.92
CA SER A 142 4.74 -14.99 22.10
C SER A 142 4.01 -14.42 23.33
N ALA A 143 4.25 -14.98 24.51
CA ALA A 143 3.73 -14.40 25.75
C ALA A 143 4.30 -13.00 26.05
N GLU A 144 5.45 -12.65 25.49
CA GLU A 144 6.17 -11.38 25.72
C GLU A 144 6.13 -10.45 24.51
N VAL A 145 5.72 -10.96 23.34
CA VAL A 145 5.67 -10.21 22.08
C VAL A 145 4.24 -10.22 21.55
N VAL A 146 3.63 -9.04 21.52
CA VAL A 146 2.27 -8.81 21.03
C VAL A 146 2.36 -8.06 19.69
N LEU A 147 1.58 -8.48 18.69
CA LEU A 147 1.66 -7.95 17.32
C LEU A 147 3.05 -8.12 16.69
N GLY A 148 3.75 -9.20 17.05
CA GLY A 148 5.03 -9.58 16.49
C GLY A 148 4.93 -10.06 15.05
N PHE A 149 6.08 -10.46 14.51
CA PHE A 149 6.17 -11.02 13.17
C PHE A 149 5.37 -12.34 13.09
N PRO A 150 4.68 -12.64 11.98
CA PRO A 150 3.91 -13.89 11.88
C PRO A 150 4.84 -15.11 11.83
N ILE A 151 4.38 -16.23 12.41
CA ILE A 151 5.00 -17.53 12.20
C ILE A 151 4.60 -18.03 10.81
N ILE A 152 5.58 -18.18 9.92
CA ILE A 152 5.36 -18.64 8.55
C ILE A 152 5.71 -20.12 8.45
N ASN A 153 4.77 -20.93 7.97
CA ASN A 153 4.96 -22.35 7.74
C ASN A 153 4.37 -22.76 6.39
N VAL A 154 5.18 -23.36 5.52
CA VAL A 154 4.72 -23.92 4.25
C VAL A 154 4.21 -25.33 4.50
N THR A 155 2.88 -25.50 4.50
CA THR A 155 2.24 -26.80 4.73
C THR A 155 2.26 -27.70 3.50
N GLN A 156 2.30 -27.11 2.30
CA GLN A 156 2.39 -27.83 1.03
C GLN A 156 3.25 -27.03 0.05
N PRO A 157 4.46 -27.51 -0.29
CA PRO A 157 5.27 -26.89 -1.32
C PRO A 157 4.63 -27.07 -2.70
N ALA A 158 4.91 -26.14 -3.61
CA ALA A 158 4.42 -26.20 -4.98
C ALA A 158 4.98 -27.44 -5.69
N THR A 159 4.09 -28.25 -6.30
CA THR A 159 4.49 -29.43 -7.08
C THR A 159 4.88 -29.08 -8.51
N ASP A 160 4.28 -28.03 -9.07
CA ASP A 160 4.56 -27.52 -10.41
C ASP A 160 5.02 -26.04 -10.30
N ALA A 161 6.21 -25.81 -9.74
CA ALA A 161 6.72 -24.44 -9.51
C ALA A 161 6.75 -23.59 -10.80
N ASP A 162 7.05 -24.19 -11.95
CA ASP A 162 7.05 -23.51 -13.25
C ASP A 162 5.66 -23.01 -13.71
N LYS A 163 4.58 -23.45 -13.05
CA LYS A 163 3.21 -22.95 -13.29
C LYS A 163 2.80 -21.82 -12.33
N MET A 164 3.61 -21.52 -11.32
CA MET A 164 3.34 -20.39 -10.43
C MET A 164 3.61 -19.08 -11.17
N ALA A 165 2.79 -18.08 -10.89
CA ALA A 165 3.07 -16.74 -11.38
C ALA A 165 4.41 -16.26 -10.80
N PRO A 166 5.27 -15.60 -11.60
CA PRO A 166 6.51 -15.03 -11.09
C PRO A 166 6.24 -13.91 -10.09
N GLY A 167 7.20 -13.67 -9.20
CA GLY A 167 7.15 -12.57 -8.23
C GLY A 167 6.92 -13.04 -6.80
N PHE A 168 6.43 -12.12 -5.97
CA PHE A 168 6.27 -12.30 -4.54
C PHE A 168 4.84 -12.02 -4.09
N TYR A 169 4.46 -12.64 -2.98
CA TYR A 169 3.18 -12.43 -2.31
C TYR A 169 3.35 -11.36 -1.25
N PHE A 170 2.79 -10.18 -1.49
CA PHE A 170 2.74 -9.11 -0.49
C PHE A 170 1.57 -9.33 0.45
N ILE A 171 1.84 -9.23 1.74
CA ILE A 171 0.92 -9.56 2.81
C ILE A 171 0.91 -8.43 3.83
N THR A 172 -0.29 -8.02 4.21
CA THR A 172 -0.56 -7.07 5.28
C THR A 172 -1.45 -7.75 6.31
N HIS A 173 -1.31 -7.37 7.57
CA HIS A 173 -2.18 -7.81 8.65
C HIS A 173 -2.49 -6.62 9.53
N PHE A 174 -3.71 -6.60 10.08
CA PHE A 174 -4.18 -5.54 10.97
C PHE A 174 -3.14 -5.17 12.04
N ASP A 175 -2.56 -3.97 11.89
CA ASP A 175 -1.59 -3.34 12.79
C ASP A 175 -0.32 -4.17 13.10
N ARG A 176 0.13 -4.98 12.13
CA ARG A 176 1.42 -5.73 12.20
C ARG A 176 2.39 -5.27 11.11
N TYR A 177 3.28 -6.16 10.67
CA TYR A 177 4.23 -5.92 9.58
C TYR A 177 3.55 -6.04 8.21
N ASN A 178 3.95 -5.19 7.26
CA ASN A 178 3.78 -5.47 5.83
C ASN A 178 5.04 -6.21 5.35
N TYR A 179 4.87 -7.32 4.64
CA TYR A 179 5.98 -8.17 4.21
C TYR A 179 5.68 -8.88 2.89
N ALA A 180 6.72 -9.42 2.24
CA ALA A 180 6.59 -10.20 1.03
C ALA A 180 7.26 -11.56 1.14
N LEU A 181 6.58 -12.59 0.64
CA LEU A 181 7.06 -13.96 0.57
C LEU A 181 7.39 -14.35 -0.86
N ASP A 182 8.46 -15.13 -1.06
CA ASP A 182 8.62 -15.88 -2.29
C ASP A 182 7.74 -17.14 -2.33
N GLN A 183 7.79 -17.84 -3.47
CA GLN A 183 7.00 -19.05 -3.70
C GLN A 183 7.31 -20.21 -2.73
N ASN A 184 8.44 -20.14 -2.02
CA ASN A 184 8.83 -21.13 -1.01
C ASN A 184 8.51 -20.64 0.42
N GLY A 185 7.80 -19.53 0.57
CA GLY A 185 7.43 -18.96 1.86
C GLY A 185 8.61 -18.28 2.59
N LEU A 186 9.71 -17.97 1.91
CA LEU A 186 10.80 -17.19 2.50
C LEU A 186 10.45 -15.71 2.46
N VAL A 187 10.70 -14.99 3.57
CA VAL A 187 10.55 -13.54 3.63
C VAL A 187 11.65 -12.88 2.81
N ARG A 188 11.26 -12.11 1.79
CA ARG A 188 12.18 -11.40 0.88
C ARG A 188 12.11 -9.88 1.01
N TRP A 189 11.17 -9.39 1.80
CA TRP A 189 10.97 -7.97 2.07
C TRP A 189 10.05 -7.81 3.28
N TYR A 190 10.28 -6.76 4.08
CA TYR A 190 9.32 -6.26 5.05
C TYR A 190 9.64 -4.81 5.40
N VAL A 191 8.65 -4.09 5.94
CA VAL A 191 8.87 -2.79 6.59
C VAL A 191 8.55 -2.85 8.08
N THR A 192 9.18 -1.97 8.86
CA THR A 192 8.91 -1.81 10.30
C THR A 192 7.46 -1.40 10.55
N GLN A 193 6.98 -1.61 11.78
CA GLN A 193 5.63 -1.24 12.22
C GLN A 193 5.43 0.29 12.38
N ASP A 194 6.44 1.08 12.02
CA ASP A 194 6.29 2.52 11.84
C ASP A 194 5.27 2.81 10.72
N TYR A 195 5.22 1.94 9.71
CA TYR A 195 4.25 2.00 8.63
C TYR A 195 2.90 1.39 9.02
N PRO A 196 1.77 2.02 8.63
CA PRO A 196 0.44 1.43 8.78
C PRO A 196 0.33 0.08 8.06
N SER A 197 -0.42 -0.85 8.64
CA SER A 197 -0.63 -2.19 8.09
C SER A 197 -2.10 -2.55 8.15
N TYR A 198 -2.82 -2.18 7.10
CA TYR A 198 -4.18 -2.66 6.85
C TYR A 198 -4.61 -2.37 5.42
N ASN A 199 -4.80 -1.09 5.08
CA ASN A 199 -5.24 -0.65 3.77
C ASN A 199 -4.05 -0.56 2.81
N PHE A 200 -3.44 -1.69 2.45
CA PHE A 200 -2.18 -1.72 1.72
C PHE A 200 -2.38 -1.96 0.22
N VAL A 201 -2.06 -0.97 -0.61
CA VAL A 201 -2.16 -1.08 -2.08
C VAL A 201 -0.93 -0.50 -2.77
N ARG A 202 -0.49 -1.16 -3.86
CA ARG A 202 0.57 -0.64 -4.72
C ARG A 202 -0.02 0.22 -5.84
N ILE A 203 0.56 1.39 -6.07
CA ILE A 203 0.19 2.33 -7.14
C ILE A 203 1.18 2.27 -8.31
N ASP A 204 0.81 2.90 -9.44
CA ASP A 204 1.51 2.76 -10.73
C ASP A 204 2.98 3.20 -10.71
N ASN A 205 3.35 4.15 -9.85
CA ASN A 205 4.73 4.59 -9.66
C ASN A 205 5.59 3.56 -8.87
N GLY A 206 4.98 2.44 -8.45
CA GLY A 206 5.63 1.37 -7.72
C GLY A 206 5.63 1.56 -6.20
N HIS A 207 5.16 2.71 -5.70
CA HIS A 207 4.98 2.97 -4.27
C HIS A 207 3.75 2.24 -3.72
N PHE A 208 3.64 2.23 -2.40
CA PHE A 208 2.49 1.73 -1.65
C PHE A 208 1.78 2.87 -0.95
N LEU A 209 0.45 2.84 -0.98
CA LEU A 209 -0.40 3.61 -0.10
C LEU A 209 -0.85 2.73 1.06
N THR A 210 -0.82 3.27 2.28
CA THR A 210 -1.30 2.54 3.46
C THR A 210 -1.91 3.46 4.52
N THR A 211 -2.96 2.96 5.18
CA THR A 211 -3.54 3.49 6.43
C THR A 211 -3.88 2.31 7.36
N SER A 212 -4.05 2.56 8.66
CA SER A 212 -4.52 1.56 9.62
C SER A 212 -5.13 2.21 10.86
N GLU A 213 -5.84 1.43 11.67
CA GLU A 213 -6.53 1.94 12.87
C GLU A 213 -5.53 2.50 13.89
N ALA A 214 -4.41 1.81 14.11
CA ALA A 214 -3.38 2.26 15.04
C ALA A 214 -2.71 3.59 14.64
N LYS A 215 -2.91 4.05 13.40
CA LYS A 215 -2.32 5.29 12.86
C LYS A 215 -3.39 6.35 12.78
N ASN A 216 -3.61 7.00 13.92
CA ASN A 216 -4.58 8.07 14.11
C ASN A 216 -6.00 7.66 13.67
N THR A 217 -6.44 6.44 13.98
CA THR A 217 -7.76 5.91 13.58
C THR A 217 -7.99 6.05 12.07
N TYR A 218 -7.06 5.55 11.26
CA TYR A 218 -7.06 5.61 9.80
C TYR A 218 -6.90 7.01 9.16
N LEU A 219 -6.61 8.05 9.95
CA LEU A 219 -6.51 9.43 9.42
C LEU A 219 -5.13 9.76 8.86
N ASP A 220 -4.14 8.92 9.10
CA ASP A 220 -2.80 9.10 8.58
C ASP A 220 -2.56 8.13 7.42
N MET A 221 -2.37 8.66 6.20
CA MET A 221 -2.02 7.87 5.02
C MET A 221 -0.58 8.10 4.59
N TYR A 222 0.10 7.00 4.32
CA TYR A 222 1.52 6.97 4.00
C TYR A 222 1.69 6.53 2.54
N GLU A 223 2.49 7.24 1.76
CA GLU A 223 3.00 6.81 0.45
C GLU A 223 4.49 6.49 0.55
N PHE A 224 4.87 5.22 0.38
CA PHE A 224 6.25 4.78 0.54
C PHE A 224 6.69 3.72 -0.47
N ASP A 225 7.99 3.56 -0.69
CA ASP A 225 8.51 2.62 -1.68
C ASP A 225 9.06 1.31 -1.07
N MET A 226 9.52 0.39 -1.91
CA MET A 226 10.13 -0.86 -1.48
C MET A 226 11.46 -0.70 -0.73
N MET A 227 12.08 0.48 -0.77
CA MET A 227 13.27 0.79 0.03
C MET A 227 12.89 1.24 1.46
N GLY A 228 11.61 1.35 1.79
CA GLY A 228 11.15 1.87 3.07
C GLY A 228 11.25 3.39 3.17
N ARG A 229 11.40 4.10 2.04
CA ARG A 229 11.39 5.56 2.00
C ARG A 229 9.94 6.04 2.01
N LEU A 230 9.64 6.97 2.92
CA LEU A 230 8.34 7.64 2.96
C LEU A 230 8.45 8.89 2.08
N HIS A 231 7.62 8.96 1.06
CA HIS A 231 7.62 10.06 0.08
C HIS A 231 6.59 11.11 0.44
N THR A 232 5.38 10.67 0.77
CA THR A 232 4.27 11.58 1.06
C THR A 232 3.52 11.10 2.29
N PHE A 233 3.16 12.05 3.14
CA PHE A 233 2.25 11.83 4.27
C PHE A 233 0.99 12.67 4.04
N TYR A 234 -0.17 12.04 4.14
CA TYR A 234 -1.46 12.70 3.96
C TYR A 234 -2.21 12.68 5.29
N ASN A 235 -2.64 13.87 5.72
CA ASN A 235 -3.69 13.99 6.71
C ASN A 235 -5.02 13.75 6.00
N LEU A 236 -5.85 12.88 6.55
CA LEU A 236 -7.20 12.62 6.06
C LEU A 236 -8.22 13.22 7.02
N ASP A 237 -9.34 13.65 6.45
CA ASP A 237 -10.46 14.17 7.22
C ASP A 237 -11.45 13.05 7.53
N ASN A 238 -11.64 12.11 6.61
CA ASN A 238 -12.48 10.91 6.75
C ASN A 238 -11.59 9.68 7.00
N GLN A 239 -12.05 8.79 7.87
CA GLN A 239 -11.33 7.55 8.20
C GLN A 239 -11.46 6.58 7.04
N PHE A 240 -10.35 6.03 6.53
CA PHE A 240 -10.36 5.06 5.44
C PHE A 240 -10.45 3.64 5.97
N HIS A 241 -11.43 2.88 5.50
CA HIS A 241 -11.74 1.55 5.98
C HIS A 241 -11.52 0.49 4.89
N HIS A 242 -10.91 -0.62 5.29
CA HIS A 242 -10.75 -1.89 4.57
C HIS A 242 -9.99 -1.91 3.23
N SER A 243 -9.94 -0.81 2.47
CA SER A 243 -9.32 -0.78 1.14
C SER A 243 -9.01 0.63 0.63
N ILE A 244 -8.04 0.68 -0.29
CA ILE A 244 -7.77 1.82 -1.16
C ILE A 244 -7.69 1.28 -2.58
N TRP A 245 -8.35 1.94 -3.53
CA TRP A 245 -8.32 1.57 -4.95
C TRP A 245 -7.75 2.73 -5.78
N PRO A 246 -6.64 2.53 -6.52
CA PRO A 246 -6.16 3.48 -7.51
C PRO A 246 -7.15 3.55 -8.67
N TRP A 247 -7.81 4.71 -8.83
CA TRP A 247 -8.68 4.95 -9.97
C TRP A 247 -7.85 5.40 -11.18
N ASP A 248 -6.88 6.29 -10.97
CA ASP A 248 -5.89 6.65 -11.98
C ASP A 248 -4.54 6.96 -11.30
N SER A 249 -3.58 7.49 -12.05
CA SER A 249 -2.23 7.77 -11.55
C SER A 249 -2.19 8.72 -10.34
N ASN A 250 -3.22 9.56 -10.18
CA ASN A 250 -3.27 10.61 -9.17
C ASN A 250 -4.55 10.55 -8.31
N THR A 251 -5.48 9.64 -8.60
CA THR A 251 -6.78 9.60 -7.92
C THR A 251 -7.01 8.24 -7.29
N ILE A 252 -7.45 8.25 -6.03
CA ILE A 252 -7.86 7.04 -5.31
C ILE A 252 -9.32 7.12 -4.90
N VAL A 253 -9.93 5.94 -4.71
CA VAL A 253 -11.21 5.81 -4.01
C VAL A 253 -11.03 4.89 -2.81
N ALA A 254 -11.66 5.23 -1.69
CA ALA A 254 -11.58 4.45 -0.46
C ALA A 254 -12.94 4.44 0.25
N PRO A 255 -13.43 3.27 0.70
CA PRO A 255 -14.49 3.21 1.68
C PRO A 255 -14.08 4.02 2.92
N SER A 256 -15.01 4.78 3.45
CA SER A 256 -14.67 5.76 4.48
C SER A 256 -15.86 6.22 5.29
N GLU A 257 -15.57 6.90 6.40
CA GLU A 257 -16.58 7.51 7.25
C GLU A 257 -16.14 8.86 7.81
N TYR A 258 -17.11 9.62 8.31
CA TYR A 258 -16.87 10.93 8.89
C TYR A 258 -16.30 10.82 10.31
N THR A 259 -15.08 11.32 10.49
CA THR A 259 -14.37 11.32 11.77
C THR A 259 -15.07 12.08 12.89
N SER A 260 -15.66 13.24 12.57
CA SER A 260 -16.35 14.09 13.56
C SER A 260 -17.87 13.88 13.57
N GLY A 261 -18.31 12.70 13.14
CA GLY A 261 -19.70 12.40 12.90
C GLY A 261 -20.21 13.05 11.60
N ARG A 262 -21.34 12.52 11.15
CA ARG A 262 -21.99 12.96 9.92
C ARG A 262 -22.49 14.41 10.05
N PRO A 263 -22.54 15.17 8.96
CA PRO A 263 -23.08 16.54 8.97
C PRO A 263 -24.62 16.59 9.11
N ASP A 264 -25.29 15.43 9.07
CA ASP A 264 -26.74 15.28 9.23
C ASP A 264 -27.11 14.62 10.57
N ASP A 265 -28.42 14.41 10.78
CA ASP A 265 -28.96 13.80 12.01
C ASP A 265 -28.91 12.27 12.00
N LEU A 266 -28.45 11.65 10.91
CA LEU A 266 -28.32 10.19 10.83
C LEU A 266 -27.21 9.70 11.77
N LYS A 267 -27.48 8.54 12.36
CA LYS A 267 -26.53 7.82 13.22
C LYS A 267 -26.09 6.56 12.50
N THR A 268 -25.27 6.74 11.46
CA THR A 268 -24.70 5.69 10.64
C THR A 268 -23.21 5.92 10.42
N ASN A 269 -22.47 4.88 10.08
CA ASN A 269 -21.03 4.90 9.87
C ASN A 269 -20.63 3.84 8.82
N GLU A 270 -19.36 3.86 8.39
CA GLU A 270 -18.80 2.99 7.35
C GLU A 270 -19.64 2.86 6.06
N ASP A 271 -20.33 3.94 5.71
CA ASP A 271 -21.30 4.00 4.61
C ASP A 271 -20.97 5.07 3.56
N GLY A 272 -19.70 5.49 3.52
CA GLY A 272 -19.18 6.45 2.56
C GLY A 272 -18.10 5.90 1.65
N VAL A 273 -17.88 6.58 0.53
CA VAL A 273 -16.69 6.40 -0.31
C VAL A 273 -16.08 7.77 -0.62
N SER A 274 -14.85 7.97 -0.19
CA SER A 274 -14.06 9.18 -0.46
C SER A 274 -13.34 9.03 -1.79
N VAL A 275 -13.22 10.12 -2.54
CA VAL A 275 -12.35 10.24 -3.71
C VAL A 275 -11.32 11.30 -3.43
N VAL A 276 -10.04 10.95 -3.52
CA VAL A 276 -8.92 11.84 -3.14
C VAL A 276 -7.96 12.00 -4.29
N ASP A 277 -7.53 13.24 -4.52
CA ASP A 277 -6.44 13.60 -5.43
C ASP A 277 -5.11 13.53 -4.66
N LEU A 278 -4.26 12.57 -5.00
CA LEU A 278 -2.94 12.32 -4.41
C LEU A 278 -1.94 13.45 -4.62
N THR A 279 -2.15 14.34 -5.60
CA THR A 279 -1.24 15.49 -5.83
C THR A 279 -1.45 16.61 -4.82
N THR A 280 -2.67 16.70 -4.27
CA THR A 280 -3.05 17.74 -3.28
C THR A 280 -3.32 17.15 -1.91
N GLY A 281 -3.62 15.85 -1.83
CA GLY A 281 -4.15 15.16 -0.66
C GLY A 281 -5.63 15.47 -0.37
N LEU A 282 -6.31 16.24 -1.22
CA LEU A 282 -7.66 16.73 -0.95
C LEU A 282 -8.75 15.78 -1.46
N GLU A 283 -9.83 15.68 -0.69
CA GLU A 283 -11.06 15.02 -1.13
C GLU A 283 -11.73 15.85 -2.22
N THR A 284 -12.00 15.23 -3.36
CA THR A 284 -12.62 15.85 -4.54
C THR A 284 -14.07 15.40 -4.74
N ALA A 285 -14.46 14.26 -4.18
CA ALA A 285 -15.82 13.75 -4.17
C ALA A 285 -16.05 12.91 -2.90
N TYR A 286 -17.26 12.96 -2.34
CA TYR A 286 -17.70 12.02 -1.31
C TYR A 286 -19.05 11.42 -1.71
N TYR A 287 -19.11 10.09 -1.74
CA TYR A 287 -20.33 9.36 -2.03
C TYR A 287 -20.91 8.81 -0.75
N ASP A 288 -21.94 9.51 -0.26
CA ASP A 288 -22.67 9.16 0.95
C ASP A 288 -23.80 8.15 0.64
N MET A 289 -23.61 6.89 1.02
CA MET A 289 -24.58 5.84 0.70
C MET A 289 -25.87 5.97 1.50
N ALA A 290 -25.86 6.64 2.65
CA ALA A 290 -27.08 6.88 3.41
C ALA A 290 -28.09 7.79 2.67
N LYS A 291 -27.63 8.57 1.68
CA LYS A 291 -28.51 9.38 0.80
C LYS A 291 -29.03 8.60 -0.40
N VAL A 292 -28.37 7.51 -0.74
CA VAL A 292 -28.58 6.75 -1.98
C VAL A 292 -29.36 5.47 -1.71
N LEU A 293 -29.18 4.89 -0.53
CA LEU A 293 -29.68 3.59 -0.12
C LEU A 293 -30.64 3.70 1.07
N ASP A 294 -31.35 2.61 1.33
CA ASP A 294 -32.28 2.51 2.45
C ASP A 294 -31.55 2.08 3.73
N THR A 295 -31.20 3.06 4.56
CA THR A 295 -30.58 2.85 5.87
C THR A 295 -31.48 2.08 6.85
N THR A 296 -32.78 1.95 6.58
CA THR A 296 -33.72 1.21 7.44
C THR A 296 -33.72 -0.29 7.15
N ARG A 297 -33.12 -0.74 6.04
CA ARG A 297 -32.96 -2.17 5.75
C ARG A 297 -32.20 -2.85 6.88
N VAL A 298 -32.68 -4.05 7.24
CA VAL A 298 -32.10 -4.86 8.32
C VAL A 298 -30.73 -5.38 7.91
N SER A 299 -29.70 -5.03 8.69
CA SER A 299 -28.32 -5.48 8.50
C SER A 299 -28.16 -6.98 8.72
N ARG A 300 -27.19 -7.59 8.02
CA ARG A 300 -26.79 -8.99 8.14
C ARG A 300 -25.26 -9.14 8.13
N PRO A 301 -24.61 -9.55 9.24
CA PRO A 301 -25.20 -9.84 10.55
C PRO A 301 -25.92 -8.62 11.17
N SER A 302 -26.87 -8.89 12.05
CA SER A 302 -27.57 -7.86 12.82
C SER A 302 -26.88 -7.67 14.17
N GLY A 303 -26.70 -6.42 14.60
CA GLY A 303 -26.07 -6.06 15.87
C GLY A 303 -24.83 -5.20 15.64
N THR A 304 -24.35 -4.58 16.72
CA THR A 304 -23.13 -3.76 16.73
C THR A 304 -21.94 -4.66 17.03
N ALA A 305 -20.77 -4.44 16.40
CA ALA A 305 -19.60 -5.23 16.74
C ALA A 305 -19.12 -4.90 18.17
N PRO A 306 -18.44 -5.84 18.86
CA PRO A 306 -17.87 -5.54 20.17
C PRO A 306 -16.88 -4.37 20.09
N GLY A 307 -17.12 -3.31 20.89
CA GLY A 307 -16.25 -2.12 20.93
C GLY A 307 -16.80 -0.92 20.16
N GLU A 308 -17.82 -1.11 19.32
CA GLU A 308 -18.47 -0.02 18.59
C GLU A 308 -19.59 0.65 19.40
N ASP A 309 -19.90 1.90 19.05
CA ASP A 309 -21.01 2.64 19.65
C ASP A 309 -22.36 2.03 19.24
N PRO A 310 -23.15 1.45 20.17
CA PRO A 310 -24.42 0.82 19.85
C PRO A 310 -25.50 1.81 19.40
N THR A 311 -25.26 3.12 19.53
CA THR A 311 -26.15 4.18 19.06
C THR A 311 -25.88 4.58 17.61
N VAL A 312 -24.76 4.13 17.04
CA VAL A 312 -24.39 4.35 15.63
C VAL A 312 -24.57 3.04 14.88
N LYS A 313 -25.29 3.11 13.76
CA LYS A 313 -25.65 1.94 12.97
C LYS A 313 -24.63 1.71 11.86
N ASP A 314 -23.79 0.71 12.05
CA ASP A 314 -23.00 0.13 10.96
C ASP A 314 -23.91 -0.75 10.08
N TRP A 315 -24.66 -0.08 9.21
CA TRP A 315 -25.70 -0.73 8.43
C TRP A 315 -25.21 -1.29 7.10
N LEU A 316 -24.14 -0.72 6.54
CA LEU A 316 -23.62 -1.09 5.23
C LEU A 316 -22.29 -1.82 5.32
N HIS A 317 -21.35 -1.31 6.13
CA HIS A 317 -20.00 -1.85 6.32
C HIS A 317 -19.30 -2.05 4.96
N ILE A 318 -18.92 -0.95 4.31
CA ILE A 318 -18.30 -1.02 2.97
C ILE A 318 -16.86 -1.50 3.11
N ASN A 319 -16.58 -2.69 2.59
CA ASN A 319 -15.23 -3.28 2.70
C ASN A 319 -14.36 -3.06 1.48
N GLN A 320 -14.98 -2.71 0.35
CA GLN A 320 -14.26 -2.48 -0.89
C GLN A 320 -15.05 -1.51 -1.76
N SER A 321 -14.33 -0.61 -2.43
CA SER A 321 -14.88 0.21 -3.49
C SER A 321 -13.89 0.31 -4.65
N TYR A 322 -14.38 0.24 -5.88
CA TYR A 322 -13.55 0.45 -7.07
C TYR A 322 -14.34 1.15 -8.17
N VAL A 323 -13.62 1.70 -9.15
CA VAL A 323 -14.25 2.34 -10.32
C VAL A 323 -14.12 1.45 -11.55
N ASN A 324 -15.26 1.10 -12.15
CA ASN A 324 -15.31 0.54 -13.49
C ASN A 324 -15.32 1.68 -14.50
N GLU A 325 -14.14 2.03 -15.01
CA GLU A 325 -13.97 3.14 -15.94
C GLU A 325 -14.73 2.97 -17.25
N THR A 326 -14.82 1.74 -17.77
CA THR A 326 -15.50 1.44 -19.04
C THR A 326 -16.97 1.88 -19.01
N ASN A 327 -17.64 1.62 -17.89
CA ASN A 327 -19.06 1.94 -17.71
C ASN A 327 -19.27 3.22 -16.89
N GLN A 328 -18.18 3.85 -16.45
CA GLN A 328 -18.16 4.99 -15.55
C GLN A 328 -18.94 4.70 -14.27
N LEU A 329 -18.62 3.62 -13.57
CA LEU A 329 -19.37 3.17 -12.40
C LEU A 329 -18.49 3.11 -11.15
N LEU A 330 -18.89 3.78 -10.07
CA LEU A 330 -18.37 3.47 -8.74
C LEU A 330 -19.10 2.24 -8.22
N ILE A 331 -18.37 1.20 -7.85
CA ILE A 331 -18.88 -0.06 -7.32
C ILE A 331 -18.41 -0.22 -5.88
N ALA A 332 -19.32 -0.51 -4.95
CA ALA A 332 -18.98 -0.79 -3.56
C ALA A 332 -19.61 -2.09 -3.04
N SER A 333 -18.88 -2.79 -2.17
CA SER A 333 -19.28 -4.03 -1.53
C SER A 333 -19.64 -3.79 -0.07
N GLY A 334 -20.94 -3.81 0.24
CA GLY A 334 -21.44 -3.65 1.61
C GLY A 334 -21.66 -5.01 2.27
N ARG A 335 -20.81 -5.35 3.26
CA ARG A 335 -20.89 -6.63 3.99
C ARG A 335 -22.27 -6.83 4.62
N HIS A 336 -22.79 -5.80 5.28
CA HIS A 336 -24.02 -5.87 6.07
C HIS A 336 -25.30 -5.87 5.24
N GLN A 337 -25.19 -5.61 3.94
CA GLN A 337 -26.32 -5.62 3.02
C GLN A 337 -26.24 -6.75 1.99
N SER A 338 -25.15 -7.52 1.97
CA SER A 338 -24.84 -8.54 0.95
C SER A 338 -25.03 -8.00 -0.47
N ALA A 339 -24.60 -6.76 -0.69
CA ALA A 339 -24.93 -6.01 -1.89
C ALA A 339 -23.66 -5.46 -2.57
N VAL A 340 -23.63 -5.62 -3.89
CA VAL A 340 -22.76 -4.86 -4.78
C VAL A 340 -23.64 -3.88 -5.55
N PHE A 341 -23.37 -2.59 -5.39
CA PHE A 341 -24.16 -1.54 -6.03
C PHE A 341 -23.27 -0.64 -6.84
N TRP A 342 -23.87 0.08 -7.80
CA TRP A 342 -23.11 1.01 -8.61
C TRP A 342 -23.83 2.29 -8.98
N ARG A 343 -23.05 3.37 -9.10
CA ARG A 343 -23.52 4.70 -9.54
C ARG A 343 -22.62 5.23 -10.65
N ARG A 344 -23.21 5.95 -11.62
CA ARG A 344 -22.39 6.65 -12.63
C ARG A 344 -21.48 7.73 -11.99
N SER A 345 -20.16 7.64 -12.21
CA SER A 345 -19.18 8.71 -11.97
C SER A 345 -19.42 9.84 -13.00
N ALA A 346 -19.23 11.10 -12.63
CA ALA A 346 -19.94 12.24 -13.22
C ALA A 346 -19.76 12.47 -14.75
N ASN A 347 -20.91 12.55 -15.46
CA ASN A 347 -21.26 13.50 -16.55
C ASN A 347 -22.71 13.31 -17.08
N ALA A 348 -23.51 12.39 -16.53
CA ALA A 348 -24.91 12.24 -16.89
C ALA A 348 -25.75 11.82 -15.68
N SER A 349 -27.02 12.23 -15.68
CA SER A 349 -28.08 11.80 -14.75
C SER A 349 -27.95 10.32 -14.36
N ALA A 350 -27.70 10.06 -13.08
CA ALA A 350 -27.35 8.74 -12.58
C ALA A 350 -28.58 7.86 -12.32
N THR A 351 -28.48 6.58 -12.66
CA THR A 351 -29.39 5.52 -12.23
C THR A 351 -28.59 4.54 -11.37
N LEU A 352 -29.08 4.27 -10.16
CA LEU A 352 -28.52 3.28 -9.25
C LEU A 352 -29.12 1.91 -9.60
N TYR A 353 -28.28 0.89 -9.63
CA TYR A 353 -28.73 -0.48 -9.82
C TYR A 353 -28.09 -1.38 -8.76
N PHE A 354 -28.84 -2.41 -8.37
CA PHE A 354 -28.44 -3.39 -7.37
C PHE A 354 -28.23 -4.73 -8.04
N VAL A 355 -27.08 -5.38 -7.78
CA VAL A 355 -26.99 -6.82 -7.92
C VAL A 355 -27.06 -7.40 -6.51
N ASN A 356 -28.20 -8.01 -6.17
CA ASN A 356 -28.27 -8.90 -5.02
C ASN A 356 -27.66 -10.24 -5.46
N ALA A 357 -26.65 -10.72 -4.73
CA ALA A 357 -26.15 -12.08 -4.85
C ALA A 357 -27.03 -13.04 -4.03
#